data_AF-A0A9Q3EYJ6-F1
#
_entry.id   AF-A0A9Q3EYJ6-F1
#
_cell.length_a   1.000
_cell.length_b   1.000
_cell.length_c   1.000
_cell.angle_alpha   90.00
_cell.angle_beta   90.00
_cell.angle_gamma   90.00
#
_symmetry.space_group_name_H-M   'P 1'
#
loop_
_entity.id
_entity.type
_entity.pdbx_description
1 polymer ?
#
loop_
_entity_poly.entity_id
_entity_poly.type
_entity_poly.pdbx_seq_one_letter_code
_entity_poly.pdbx_strand_id
1 'polypeptide(L)' 'MKAELIQILFQEKEAFASDNEPLGAIKGHEVDIMLNVERPYTPLSRITAEPAMPRDIEALEAHINELACYHYLA' A
#
# COMPACT_ATOMS: atom_id res chain seq x y z
N MET A 1 -8.69 -22.82 -26.66
CA MET A 1 -7.72 -22.59 -25.57
C MET A 1 -7.16 -21.16 -25.50
N LYS A 2 -6.28 -20.70 -26.41
CA LYS A 2 -5.67 -19.35 -26.27
C LYS A 2 -6.68 -18.20 -26.40
N ALA A 3 -7.64 -18.33 -27.32
CA ALA A 3 -8.69 -17.33 -27.53
C ALA A 3 -9.65 -17.24 -26.34
N GLU A 4 -10.05 -18.38 -25.77
CA GLU A 4 -10.91 -18.45 -24.58
C GLU A 4 -10.24 -17.82 -23.36
N LEU A 5 -8.94 -18.08 -23.16
CA LEU A 5 -8.18 -17.46 -22.06
C LEU A 5 -8.14 -15.94 -22.20
N ILE A 6 -7.87 -15.42 -23.41
CA ILE A 6 -7.86 -13.97 -23.66
C ILE A 6 -9.25 -13.37 -23.42
N GLN A 7 -10.30 -14.09 -23.79
CA GLN A 7 -11.68 -13.65 -23.58
C GLN A 7 -12.01 -13.53 -22.09
N ILE A 8 -11.60 -14.51 -21.28
CA ILE A 8 -11.79 -14.49 -19.82
C ILE A 8 -10.99 -13.34 -19.18
N LEU A 9 -9.71 -13.19 -19.55
CA LEU A 9 -8.87 -12.10 -19.02
C LEU A 9 -9.41 -10.72 -19.38
N PHE A 10 -10.01 -10.58 -20.56
CA PHE A 10 -10.65 -9.34 -20.99
C PHE A 10 -11.96 -9.07 -20.24
N GLN A 11 -12.76 -10.11 -19.98
CA GLN A 11 -14.00 -10.01 -19.20
C GLN A 11 -13.72 -9.61 -17.75
N GLU A 12 -12.73 -10.23 -17.12
CA GLU A 12 -12.37 -10.04 -15.72
C GLU A 12 -11.26 -8.98 -15.52
N LYS A 13 -11.08 -8.06 -16.47
CA LYS A 13 -9.97 -7.08 -16.44
C LYS A 13 -9.92 -6.24 -15.15
N GLU A 14 -11.08 -5.98 -14.54
CA GLU A 14 -11.24 -5.20 -13.31
C GLU A 14 -10.82 -5.98 -12.05
N ALA A 15 -10.68 -7.31 -12.15
CA ALA A 15 -10.17 -8.13 -11.06
C ALA A 15 -8.63 -8.04 -10.93
N PHE A 16 -7.95 -7.41 -11.90
CA PHE A 16 -6.50 -7.25 -11.91
C PHE A 16 -6.11 -5.82 -11.56
N ALA A 17 -5.03 -5.68 -10.78
CA ALA A 17 -4.43 -4.37 -10.56
C ALA A 17 -3.84 -3.83 -11.88
N SER A 18 -4.03 -2.54 -12.13
CA SER A 18 -3.39 -1.82 -13.22
C SER A 18 -2.69 -0.57 -12.70
N ASP A 19 -1.85 0.05 -13.53
CA ASP A 19 -1.16 1.30 -13.16
C ASP A 19 -2.14 2.44 -12.83
N ASN A 20 -3.36 2.39 -13.38
CA ASN A 20 -4.42 3.38 -13.10
C ASN A 20 -5.33 2.98 -11.94
N GLU A 21 -5.39 1.69 -11.62
CA GLU A 21 -6.25 1.09 -10.59
C GLU A 21 -5.40 0.17 -9.70
N PRO A 22 -4.57 0.75 -8.82
CA PRO A 22 -3.69 -0.04 -7.97
C PRO A 22 -4.48 -0.80 -6.90
N LEU A 23 -3.99 -2.00 -6.57
CA LEU A 23 -4.55 -2.84 -5.50
C LEU A 23 -4.52 -2.06 -4.17
N GLY A 24 -5.67 -1.88 -3.51
CA GLY A 24 -5.70 -1.30 -2.15
C GLY A 24 -6.83 -0.33 -1.85
N ALA A 25 -7.47 0.27 -2.86
CA ALA A 25 -8.59 1.20 -2.66
C ALA A 25 -9.95 0.47 -2.47
N ILE A 26 -9.96 -0.64 -1.72
CA ILE A 26 -11.18 -1.40 -1.44
C ILE A 26 -12.00 -0.66 -0.38
N LYS A 27 -13.06 0.01 -0.82
CA LYS A 27 -13.98 0.73 0.07
C LYS A 27 -14.65 -0.26 1.04
N GLY A 28 -14.81 0.14 2.31
CA GLY A 28 -15.53 -0.64 3.33
C GLY A 28 -14.71 -1.75 4.01
N HIS A 29 -13.39 -1.75 3.84
CA HIS A 29 -12.46 -2.62 4.58
C HIS A 29 -11.57 -1.79 5.52
N GLU A 30 -12.14 -0.78 6.18
CA GLU A 30 -11.40 -0.06 7.22
C GLU A 30 -11.09 -0.99 8.40
N VAL A 31 -9.84 -0.97 8.86
CA VAL A 31 -9.40 -1.76 10.02
C VAL A 31 -9.47 -0.89 11.27
N ASP A 32 -10.25 -1.33 12.25
CA ASP A 32 -10.22 -0.74 13.60
C ASP A 32 -9.05 -1.33 14.39
N ILE A 33 -8.05 -0.51 14.70
CA ILE A 33 -6.88 -0.90 15.48
C ILE A 33 -7.06 -0.42 16.92
N MET A 34 -7.54 -1.31 17.78
CA MET A 34 -7.71 -1.04 19.21
C MET A 34 -6.42 -1.33 19.98
N LEU A 35 -6.02 -0.38 20.83
CA LEU A 35 -4.92 -0.58 21.78
C LEU A 35 -5.41 -1.39 22.99
N ASN A 36 -4.63 -2.38 23.40
CA ASN A 36 -4.90 -3.17 24.61
C ASN A 36 -4.61 -2.42 25.93
N VAL A 37 -4.35 -1.10 25.86
CA VAL A 37 -3.95 -0.28 27.00
C VAL A 37 -4.81 0.97 27.09
N GLU A 38 -5.13 1.37 28.32
CA GLU A 38 -5.84 2.61 28.62
C GLU A 38 -4.87 3.77 28.87
N ARG A 39 -5.37 5.00 28.79
CA ARG A 39 -4.55 6.20 29.03
C ARG A 39 -4.03 6.23 30.48
N PRO A 40 -2.81 6.75 30.73
CA PRO A 40 -1.91 7.39 29.77
C PRO A 40 -1.14 6.36 28.92
N TYR A 41 -1.08 6.59 27.61
CA TYR A 41 -0.32 5.74 26.71
C TYR A 41 1.17 5.82 27.05
N THR A 42 1.86 4.68 27.04
CA THR A 42 3.32 4.64 27.19
C THR A 42 3.95 5.58 26.16
N PRO A 43 4.92 6.43 26.54
CA PRO A 43 5.65 7.25 25.58
C PRO A 43 6.18 6.36 24.46
N LEU A 44 5.81 6.65 23.22
CA LEU A 44 6.31 5.90 22.06
C LEU A 44 7.84 5.92 22.11
N SER A 45 8.46 4.75 22.19
CA SER A 45 9.88 4.62 21.88
C SER A 45 10.04 5.00 20.40
N ARG A 46 10.48 6.23 20.13
CA ARG A 46 10.97 6.59 18.81
C ARG A 46 12.22 5.76 18.58
N ILE A 47 12.05 4.65 17.88
CA ILE A 47 13.18 3.92 17.32
C ILE A 47 13.73 4.81 16.22
N THR A 48 14.96 5.28 16.38
CA THR A 48 15.67 5.96 15.30
C THR A 48 15.84 4.95 14.17
N ALA A 49 15.38 5.29 12.97
CA ALA A 49 15.64 4.46 11.80
C ALA A 49 17.15 4.44 11.53
N GLU A 50 17.70 3.25 11.29
CA GLU A 50 19.08 3.12 10.83
C GLU A 50 19.23 3.82 9.46
N PRO A 51 20.35 4.51 9.21
CA PRO A 51 20.55 5.19 7.94
C PRO A 51 20.62 4.17 6.80
N ALA A 52 19.73 4.32 5.82
CA ALA A 52 19.75 3.51 4.60
C ALA A 52 20.91 3.91 3.68
N MET A 53 21.32 3.01 2.79
CA MET A 53 22.35 3.32 1.79
C MET A 53 21.80 4.34 0.77
N PRO A 54 22.65 5.20 0.15
CA PRO A 54 22.17 6.21 -0.80
C PRO A 54 21.30 5.65 -1.93
N ARG A 55 21.69 4.48 -2.47
CA ARG A 55 20.91 3.76 -3.49
C ARG A 55 19.52 3.33 -2.99
N ASP A 56 19.45 2.91 -1.72
CA ASP A 56 18.21 2.44 -1.13
C ASP A 56 17.28 3.62 -0.85
N ILE A 57 17.84 4.77 -0.45
CA ILE A 57 17.08 6.01 -0.25
C ILE A 57 16.41 6.44 -1.57
N GLU A 58 17.15 6.50 -2.67
CA GLU A 58 16.60 6.88 -3.99
C GLU A 58 15.45 5.95 -4.42
N ALA A 59 15.61 4.64 -4.22
CA ALA A 59 14.57 3.66 -4.55
C ALA A 59 13.34 3.80 -3.62
N LEU A 60 13.56 4.02 -2.33
CA LEU A 60 12.49 4.24 -1.36
C LEU A 60 11.73 5.53 -1.65
N GLU A 61 12.43 6.61 -2.00
CA GLU A 61 11.81 7.90 -2.36
C GLU A 61 10.88 7.75 -3.55
N ALA A 62 11.27 7.01 -4.59
CA ALA A 62 10.40 6.75 -5.74
C ALA A 62 9.09 6.06 -5.31
N HIS A 63 9.17 4.99 -4.51
CA HIS A 63 7.99 4.25 -4.06
C HIS A 63 7.14 5.00 -3.04
N ILE A 64 7.76 5.79 -2.15
CA ILE A 64 7.03 6.66 -1.21
C ILE A 64 6.23 7.70 -1.98
N ASN A 65 6.83 8.31 -3.02
CA ASN A 65 6.14 9.28 -3.86
C ASN A 65 4.97 8.65 -4.62
N GLU A 66 5.11 7.42 -5.11
CA GLU A 66 4.00 6.65 -5.70
C GLU A 66 2.86 6.49 -4.67
N LEU A 67 3.16 6.03 -3.46
CA LEU A 67 2.16 5.82 -2.40
C LEU A 67 1.45 7.13 -1.97
N ALA A 68 2.19 8.24 -1.90
CA ALA A 68 1.64 9.55 -1.58
C ALA A 68 0.71 10.08 -2.69
N CYS A 69 1.09 9.91 -3.96
CA CYS A 69 0.23 10.28 -5.10
C CYS A 69 -1.07 9.47 -5.14
N TYR A 70 -1.04 8.19 -4.75
CA TYR A 70 -2.23 7.34 -4.68
C TYR A 70 -3.09 7.53 -3.41
N HIS A 71 -2.84 8.56 -2.60
CA HIS A 71 -3.67 8.91 -1.43
C HIS A 71 -3.69 7.86 -0.30
N TYR A 72 -2.69 6.97 -0.24
CA TYR A 72 -2.55 5.98 0.84
C TYR A 72 -1.86 6.52 2.10
N LEU A 73 -1.29 7.73 2.01
CA LEU A 73 -0.61 8.42 3.11
C LEU A 73 -1.32 9.75 3.36
N ALA A 74 -2.42 9.71 4.12
CA ALA A 74 -3.11 10.88 4.68
C ALA A 74 -3.01 10.87 6.20
#